data_AF-A0ABD3V667-F1
#
_entry.id   AF-A0ABD3V667-F1
#
_cell.length_a   1.000
_cell.length_b   1.000
_cell.length_c   1.000
_cell.angle_alpha   90.00
_cell.angle_beta   90.00
_cell.angle_gamma   90.00
#
_symmetry.space_group_name_H-M   'P 1'
#
loop_
_entity.id
_entity.type
_entity.pdbx_description
1 polymer ?
#
loop_
_entity_poly.entity_id
_entity_poly.type
_entity_poly.pdbx_seq_one_letter_code
_entity_poly.pdbx_strand_id
1 'polypeptide(L)'
;MGNTCCGCLSSEKDSYSYEYNSRTPLLGAQVSVPESRAATKENVSSARRYRPPEDSRQFESSIEAVTTIETLPVPVSSVDKTFKDQAKRYNDLVETYSNLRTEIHNFKTYFEEETSGIPVLQDCFRILVRRCGDAKITIDRKSKTLLYVSFNQKDVTEKCTVTPEQALKPLEHYQNACKYAGDVLHHAPHIKDSISIIINDEKAMRREITKADLPGEKGVDAMKAVMSNITNLKQMKVNIDTIQKYADNTFKELLEASRNFFASNC
;
A
#
# COMPACT_ATOMS: atom_id res chain seq x y z
N MET A 1 -22.74 -4.73 49.33
CA MET A 1 -24.06 -4.11 49.58
C MET A 1 -24.27 -3.07 48.49
N GLY A 2 -25.25 -3.12 47.59
CA GLY A 2 -26.29 -4.08 47.25
C GLY A 2 -26.92 -3.63 45.91
N ASN A 3 -27.43 -4.62 45.17
CA ASN A 3 -28.46 -4.69 44.11
C ASN A 3 -28.63 -3.55 43.09
N THR A 4 -28.58 -3.77 41.77
CA THR A 4 -29.43 -4.57 40.82
C THR A 4 -30.87 -4.09 40.59
N CYS A 5 -31.23 -4.17 39.28
CA CYS A 5 -32.55 -4.25 38.59
C CYS A 5 -32.83 -3.05 37.66
N CYS A 6 -32.85 -3.16 36.32
CA CYS A 6 -33.58 -4.03 35.38
C CYS A 6 -35.08 -3.65 35.21
N GLY A 7 -35.52 -3.46 33.96
CA GLY A 7 -36.93 -3.34 33.53
C GLY A 7 -37.15 -2.36 32.36
N CYS A 8 -37.01 -2.79 31.10
CA CYS A 8 -38.09 -3.15 30.15
C CYS A 8 -38.77 -1.94 29.45
N LEU A 9 -38.49 -1.70 28.17
CA LEU A 9 -39.24 -2.19 26.98
C LEU A 9 -40.68 -1.66 26.88
N SER A 10 -40.89 -0.72 25.95
CA SER A 10 -42.15 -0.42 25.23
C SER A 10 -41.72 0.25 23.91
N SER A 11 -41.61 -0.47 22.79
CA SER A 11 -42.68 -0.76 21.82
C SER A 11 -43.28 0.50 21.17
N GLU A 12 -42.66 0.98 20.09
CA GLU A 12 -43.41 1.58 18.98
C GLU A 12 -42.96 0.90 17.68
N LYS A 13 -43.94 0.21 17.09
CA LYS A 13 -43.87 -0.40 15.76
C LYS A 13 -44.20 0.70 14.76
N ASP A 14 -43.29 0.98 13.84
CA ASP A 14 -43.67 1.52 12.54
C ASP A 14 -43.27 0.53 11.44
N SER A 15 -44.31 -0.10 10.91
CA SER A 15 -44.27 -1.02 9.78
C SER A 15 -44.09 -0.25 8.49
N TYR A 16 -42.90 -0.33 7.89
CA TYR A 16 -42.71 -0.02 6.47
C TYR A 16 -42.52 -1.32 5.69
N SER A 17 -43.62 -1.78 5.09
CA SER A 17 -43.65 -2.84 4.10
C SER A 17 -43.04 -2.35 2.78
N TYR A 18 -41.82 -2.76 2.48
CA TYR A 18 -41.29 -2.67 1.12
C TYR A 18 -41.71 -3.91 0.34
N GLU A 19 -42.73 -3.75 -0.50
CA GLU A 19 -43.15 -4.77 -1.47
C GLU A 19 -42.04 -5.01 -2.50
N TYR A 20 -41.70 -6.30 -2.64
CA TYR A 20 -40.71 -6.83 -3.57
C TYR A 20 -41.34 -6.93 -4.97
N ASN A 21 -41.18 -5.91 -5.82
CA ASN A 21 -41.58 -5.97 -7.22
C ASN A 21 -40.41 -6.41 -8.11
N SER A 22 -40.32 -7.72 -8.31
CA SER A 22 -39.47 -8.38 -9.29
C SER A 22 -40.06 -8.23 -10.71
N ARG A 23 -39.60 -7.23 -11.46
CA ARG A 23 -39.79 -7.17 -12.93
C ARG A 23 -38.55 -6.61 -13.63
N THR A 24 -37.62 -7.51 -13.94
CA THR A 24 -36.65 -7.35 -15.03
C THR A 24 -37.40 -7.43 -16.37
N PRO A 25 -37.27 -6.46 -17.29
CA PRO A 25 -37.83 -6.60 -18.62
C PRO A 25 -36.92 -7.52 -19.47
N LEU A 26 -37.34 -8.80 -19.57
CA LEU A 26 -36.92 -9.70 -20.64
C LEU A 26 -37.55 -9.21 -21.95
N LEU A 27 -36.72 -8.75 -22.88
CA LEU A 27 -37.13 -8.47 -24.26
C LEU A 27 -37.44 -9.81 -24.96
N GLY A 28 -38.69 -10.23 -24.85
CA GLY A 28 -39.30 -11.28 -25.65
C GLY A 28 -39.76 -10.73 -27.01
N ALA A 29 -39.40 -11.45 -28.07
CA ALA A 29 -39.73 -11.17 -29.45
C ALA A 29 -41.23 -11.27 -29.74
N GLN A 30 -41.70 -10.54 -30.77
CA GLN A 30 -42.65 -11.11 -31.73
C GLN A 30 -42.52 -10.50 -33.13
N VAL A 31 -42.78 -11.39 -34.08
CA VAL A 31 -42.47 -11.40 -35.52
C VAL A 31 -43.48 -10.59 -36.34
N SER A 32 -43.02 -10.00 -37.45
CA SER A 32 -43.81 -9.93 -38.69
C SER A 32 -42.91 -9.81 -39.92
N VAL A 33 -43.00 -10.81 -40.81
CA VAL A 33 -42.35 -10.91 -42.14
C VAL A 33 -43.28 -10.28 -43.20
N PRO A 34 -42.76 -9.77 -44.33
CA PRO A 34 -42.92 -10.56 -45.57
C PRO A 34 -41.68 -10.59 -46.49
N GLU A 35 -41.39 -11.82 -46.93
CA GLU A 35 -41.01 -12.33 -48.25
C GLU A 35 -39.83 -11.81 -49.09
N SER A 36 -38.92 -12.79 -49.32
CA SER A 36 -38.20 -13.12 -50.56
C SER A 36 -37.08 -12.21 -51.07
N ARG A 37 -35.83 -12.69 -50.89
CA ARG A 37 -34.93 -13.05 -52.01
C ARG A 37 -33.73 -13.88 -51.52
N ALA A 38 -33.42 -14.91 -52.29
CA ALA A 38 -32.29 -15.81 -52.08
C ALA A 38 -30.94 -15.07 -52.16
N ALA A 39 -30.05 -15.30 -51.20
CA ALA A 39 -28.62 -15.05 -51.33
C ALA A 39 -27.82 -15.79 -50.25
N THR A 40 -26.92 -16.66 -50.72
CA THR A 40 -25.59 -16.97 -50.19
C THR A 40 -25.42 -17.41 -48.72
N LYS A 41 -24.93 -18.64 -48.54
CA LYS A 41 -24.30 -19.11 -47.30
C LYS A 41 -23.09 -18.24 -46.98
N GLU A 42 -23.28 -17.21 -46.17
CA GLU A 42 -22.19 -16.53 -45.48
C GLU A 42 -22.10 -17.03 -44.05
N ASN A 43 -20.89 -17.42 -43.67
CA ASN A 43 -20.52 -17.82 -42.32
C ASN A 43 -20.90 -16.69 -41.35
N VAL A 44 -21.90 -16.95 -40.51
CA VAL A 44 -22.21 -16.13 -39.34
C VAL A 44 -21.01 -16.21 -38.40
N SER A 45 -20.12 -15.22 -38.51
CA SER A 45 -19.01 -15.02 -37.58
C SER A 45 -19.60 -14.65 -36.22
N SER A 46 -19.66 -15.62 -35.31
CA SER A 46 -20.16 -15.37 -33.97
C SER A 46 -19.21 -14.42 -33.24
N ALA A 47 -19.75 -13.33 -32.69
CA ALA A 47 -19.07 -12.44 -31.74
C ALA A 47 -18.61 -13.15 -30.44
N ARG A 48 -18.81 -14.47 -30.31
CA ARG A 48 -18.34 -15.31 -29.21
C ARG A 48 -16.94 -15.90 -29.42
N ARG A 49 -16.27 -15.60 -30.54
CA ARG A 49 -14.90 -16.07 -30.82
C ARG A 49 -13.81 -15.01 -30.63
N TYR A 50 -14.12 -13.86 -30.05
CA TYR A 50 -13.08 -12.98 -29.54
C TYR A 50 -12.72 -13.42 -28.12
N ARG A 51 -11.80 -14.39 -28.02
CA ARG A 51 -10.98 -14.52 -26.81
C ARG A 51 -10.03 -13.33 -26.87
N PRO A 52 -10.08 -12.38 -25.91
CA PRO A 52 -8.99 -11.42 -25.79
C PRO A 52 -7.68 -12.21 -25.72
N PRO A 53 -6.58 -11.71 -26.28
CA PRO A 53 -5.27 -12.32 -26.05
C PRO A 53 -5.11 -12.54 -24.55
N GLU A 54 -4.70 -13.74 -24.14
CA GLU A 54 -4.20 -14.03 -22.79
C GLU A 54 -2.84 -13.34 -22.59
N ASP A 55 -2.73 -12.07 -22.98
CA ASP A 55 -1.67 -11.21 -22.49
C ASP A 55 -2.08 -10.84 -21.07
N SER A 56 -1.61 -11.68 -20.15
CA SER A 56 -1.43 -11.41 -18.73
C SER A 56 -1.87 -10.01 -18.31
N ARG A 57 -3.18 -9.84 -18.08
CA ARG A 57 -3.62 -8.87 -17.09
C ARG A 57 -3.17 -9.44 -15.76
N GLN A 58 -1.88 -9.28 -15.46
CA GLN A 58 -1.41 -9.30 -14.08
C GLN A 58 -2.30 -8.28 -13.39
N PHE A 59 -3.26 -8.77 -12.63
CA PHE A 59 -3.96 -7.94 -11.67
C PHE A 59 -2.92 -7.59 -10.62
N GLU A 60 -2.06 -6.61 -10.93
CA GLU A 60 -1.17 -6.02 -9.96
C GLU A 60 -2.07 -5.43 -8.89
N SER A 61 -1.88 -5.91 -7.66
CA SER A 61 -2.49 -5.26 -6.51
C SER A 61 -2.06 -3.79 -6.49
N SER A 62 -2.89 -2.90 -5.95
CA SER A 62 -2.57 -1.45 -5.89
C SER A 62 -1.22 -1.15 -5.19
N ILE A 63 -0.66 -2.13 -4.49
CA ILE A 63 0.67 -2.12 -3.86
C ILE A 63 1.79 -2.38 -4.86
N GLU A 64 1.61 -3.33 -5.79
CA GLU A 64 2.60 -3.71 -6.79
C GLU A 64 2.76 -2.63 -7.87
N ALA A 65 1.70 -1.84 -8.09
CA ALA A 65 1.73 -0.67 -8.95
C ALA A 65 2.51 0.54 -8.38
N VAL A 66 2.98 0.48 -7.12
CA VAL A 66 3.78 1.56 -6.53
C VAL A 66 5.22 1.46 -7.02
N THR A 67 5.56 2.31 -7.98
CA THR A 67 6.89 2.37 -8.59
C THR A 67 7.55 3.73 -8.38
N THR A 68 8.87 3.76 -8.61
CA THR A 68 9.64 5.01 -8.70
C THR A 68 9.20 5.81 -9.91
N ILE A 69 9.42 7.13 -9.85
CA ILE A 69 9.04 8.05 -10.91
C ILE A 69 10.25 8.86 -11.35
N GLU A 70 10.32 9.07 -12.67
CA GLU A 70 11.24 10.00 -13.31
C GLU A 70 10.50 11.27 -13.75
N THR A 71 11.17 12.42 -13.64
CA THR A 71 10.63 13.71 -14.06
C THR A 71 11.21 14.10 -15.41
N LEU A 72 10.37 14.66 -16.28
CA LEU A 72 10.83 15.25 -17.52
C LEU A 72 11.65 16.52 -17.23
N PRO A 73 12.77 16.74 -17.94
CA PRO A 73 13.61 17.90 -17.72
C PRO A 73 12.88 19.19 -18.12
N VAL A 74 13.03 20.21 -17.29
CA VAL A 74 12.46 21.55 -17.54
C VAL A 74 13.61 22.55 -17.74
N PRO A 75 13.60 23.37 -18.81
CA PRO A 75 14.70 24.30 -19.10
C PRO A 75 14.79 25.52 -18.16
N VAL A 76 13.94 25.59 -17.14
CA VAL A 76 13.99 26.60 -16.07
C VAL A 76 14.50 25.93 -14.80
N SER A 77 15.72 26.29 -14.37
CA SER A 77 16.47 25.58 -13.33
C SER A 77 15.74 25.49 -11.97
N SER A 78 15.04 26.55 -11.54
CA SER A 78 14.26 26.56 -10.29
C SER A 78 13.14 25.52 -10.32
N VAL A 79 12.39 25.51 -11.41
CA VAL A 79 11.25 24.60 -11.63
C VAL A 79 11.73 23.16 -11.77
N ASP A 80 12.78 22.93 -12.56
CA ASP A 80 13.39 21.62 -12.76
C ASP A 80 13.91 21.01 -11.46
N LYS A 81 14.65 21.81 -10.68
CA LYS A 81 15.15 21.39 -9.36
C LYS A 81 14.00 21.00 -8.43
N THR A 82 12.92 21.79 -8.42
CA THR A 82 11.75 21.50 -7.59
C THR A 82 11.16 20.12 -7.92
N PHE A 83 10.97 19.79 -9.19
CA PHE A 83 10.47 18.47 -9.59
C PHE A 83 11.44 17.34 -9.24
N LYS A 84 12.74 17.51 -9.51
CA LYS A 84 13.77 16.51 -9.18
C LYS A 84 13.87 16.25 -7.69
N ASP A 85 13.82 17.29 -6.87
CA ASP A 85 13.88 17.17 -5.41
C ASP A 85 12.67 16.39 -4.86
N GLN A 86 11.46 16.61 -5.40
CA GLN A 86 10.28 15.84 -4.99
C GLN A 86 10.33 14.40 -5.48
N ALA A 87 10.74 14.18 -6.73
CA ALA A 87 10.86 12.83 -7.28
C ALA A 87 11.87 12.02 -6.48
N LYS A 88 13.01 12.61 -6.10
CA LYS A 88 13.98 11.98 -5.21
C LYS A 88 13.36 11.59 -3.87
N ARG A 89 12.73 12.53 -3.16
CA ARG A 89 12.10 12.25 -1.85
C ARG A 89 11.04 11.15 -1.93
N TYR A 90 10.23 11.16 -2.99
CA TYR A 90 9.25 10.11 -3.24
C TYR A 90 9.92 8.75 -3.52
N ASN A 91 10.96 8.72 -4.37
CA ASN A 91 11.69 7.50 -4.68
C ASN A 91 12.40 6.92 -3.45
N ASP A 92 12.99 7.76 -2.61
CA ASP A 92 13.59 7.36 -1.33
C ASP A 92 12.52 6.73 -0.40
N LEU A 93 11.30 7.27 -0.38
CA LEU A 93 10.16 6.70 0.36
C LEU A 93 9.72 5.35 -0.21
N VAL A 94 9.64 5.22 -1.54
CA VAL A 94 9.30 3.96 -2.22
C VAL A 94 10.34 2.88 -1.92
N GLU A 95 11.63 3.23 -1.94
CA GLU A 95 12.71 2.33 -1.56
C GLU A 95 12.59 1.89 -0.10
N THR A 96 12.34 2.83 0.82
CA THR A 96 12.12 2.53 2.25
C THR A 96 10.94 1.58 2.43
N TYR A 97 9.84 1.78 1.69
CA TYR A 97 8.68 0.88 1.72
C TYR A 97 8.98 -0.49 1.10
N SER A 98 9.77 -0.56 0.03
CA SER A 98 10.24 -1.83 -0.54
C SER A 98 11.11 -2.61 0.44
N ASN A 99 11.98 -1.91 1.17
CA ASN A 99 12.81 -2.50 2.22
C ASN A 99 11.95 -3.04 3.37
N LEU A 100 10.93 -2.30 3.81
CA LEU A 100 9.95 -2.83 4.79
C LEU A 100 9.35 -4.16 4.33
N ARG A 101 8.88 -4.24 3.08
CA ARG A 101 8.28 -5.48 2.54
C ARG A 101 9.30 -6.62 2.51
N THR A 102 10.52 -6.33 2.08
CA THR A 102 11.63 -7.30 2.03
C THR A 102 11.96 -7.83 3.42
N GLU A 103 12.11 -6.96 4.42
CA GLU A 103 12.41 -7.38 5.79
C GLU A 103 11.28 -8.21 6.41
N ILE A 104 10.01 -7.86 6.15
CA ILE A 104 8.86 -8.68 6.59
C ILE A 104 8.85 -10.05 5.91
N HIS A 105 9.15 -10.09 4.60
CA HIS A 105 9.24 -11.35 3.88
C HIS A 105 10.38 -12.22 4.43
N ASN A 106 11.59 -11.66 4.53
CA ASN A 106 12.76 -12.34 5.08
C ASN A 106 12.51 -12.82 6.51
N PHE A 107 11.83 -12.03 7.35
CA PHE A 107 11.43 -12.47 8.68
C PHE A 107 10.55 -13.73 8.62
N LYS A 108 9.54 -13.73 7.74
CA LYS A 108 8.58 -14.83 7.61
C LYS A 108 9.20 -16.11 7.05
N THR A 109 10.15 -16.02 6.12
CA THR A 109 10.77 -17.20 5.49
C THR A 109 11.47 -18.11 6.50
N TYR A 110 12.02 -17.57 7.60
CA TYR A 110 12.61 -18.35 8.69
C TYR A 110 11.65 -19.30 9.42
N PHE A 111 10.35 -19.16 9.20
CA PHE A 111 9.31 -19.90 9.90
C PHE A 111 8.37 -20.65 8.96
N GLU A 112 8.62 -20.66 7.65
CA GLU A 112 7.74 -21.30 6.66
C GLU A 112 7.52 -22.78 6.96
N GLU A 113 8.59 -23.52 7.24
CA GLU A 113 8.49 -24.96 7.58
C GLU A 113 7.66 -25.19 8.86
N GLU A 114 7.90 -24.40 9.90
CA GLU A 114 7.20 -24.51 11.20
C GLU A 114 5.75 -23.98 11.16
N THR A 115 5.37 -23.25 10.10
CA THR A 115 4.02 -22.70 9.90
C THR A 115 3.26 -23.39 8.77
N SER A 116 3.69 -24.59 8.36
CA SER A 116 3.05 -25.36 7.27
C SER A 116 2.95 -24.57 5.96
N GLY A 117 3.93 -23.70 5.70
CA GLY A 117 4.02 -22.87 4.49
C GLY A 117 3.21 -21.57 4.54
N ILE A 118 2.53 -21.25 5.64
CA ILE A 118 1.71 -20.02 5.76
C ILE A 118 2.17 -19.20 6.99
N PRO A 119 3.28 -18.45 6.87
CA PRO A 119 3.84 -17.69 7.98
C PRO A 119 3.02 -16.41 8.28
N VAL A 120 2.17 -16.49 9.29
CA VAL A 120 1.48 -15.33 9.89
C VAL A 120 2.39 -14.72 10.96
N LEU A 121 2.49 -13.38 11.00
CA LEU A 121 3.42 -12.68 11.90
C LEU A 121 3.28 -13.12 13.37
N GLN A 122 2.06 -13.27 13.86
CA GLN A 122 1.81 -13.68 15.25
C GLN A 122 2.38 -15.07 15.58
N ASP A 123 2.26 -16.03 14.65
CA ASP A 123 2.81 -17.38 14.84
C ASP A 123 4.33 -17.39 14.73
N CYS A 124 4.89 -16.66 13.74
CA CYS A 124 6.33 -16.44 13.61
C CYS A 124 6.92 -15.86 14.91
N PHE A 125 6.24 -14.88 15.51
CA PHE A 125 6.64 -14.28 16.79
C PHE A 125 6.59 -15.28 17.94
N ARG A 126 5.53 -16.09 18.04
CA ARG A 126 5.43 -17.14 19.06
C ARG A 126 6.59 -18.14 18.96
N ILE A 127 6.96 -18.53 17.74
CA ILE A 127 8.09 -19.42 17.50
C ILE A 127 9.41 -18.72 17.86
N LEU A 128 9.57 -17.46 17.47
CA LEU A 128 10.77 -16.68 17.79
C LEU A 128 10.99 -16.54 19.31
N VAL A 129 9.93 -16.22 20.07
CA VAL A 129 10.00 -16.16 21.55
C VAL A 129 10.54 -17.48 22.11
N ARG A 130 10.04 -18.63 21.62
CA ARG A 130 10.53 -19.95 22.03
C ARG A 130 12.01 -20.14 21.68
N ARG A 131 12.41 -19.77 20.46
CA ARG A 131 13.80 -19.88 19.98
C ARG A 131 14.77 -19.02 20.79
N CYS A 132 14.34 -17.85 21.24
CA CYS A 132 15.14 -16.95 22.06
C CYS A 132 15.36 -17.43 23.51
N GLY A 133 14.61 -18.45 23.96
CA GLY A 133 14.73 -18.98 25.32
C GLY A 133 14.53 -17.90 26.38
N ASP A 134 15.45 -17.84 27.35
CA ASP A 134 15.42 -16.86 28.45
C ASP A 134 16.18 -15.55 28.14
N ALA A 135 16.49 -15.30 26.86
CA ALA A 135 17.17 -14.08 26.45
C ALA A 135 16.29 -12.84 26.69
N LYS A 136 16.89 -11.77 27.21
CA LYS A 136 16.16 -10.52 27.47
C LYS A 136 16.05 -9.71 26.19
N ILE A 137 14.83 -9.69 25.64
CA ILE A 137 14.46 -8.86 24.49
C ILE A 137 13.50 -7.79 24.98
N THR A 138 13.86 -6.53 24.74
CA THR A 138 13.04 -5.37 25.11
C THR A 138 12.46 -4.78 23.83
N ILE A 139 11.15 -4.62 23.79
CA ILE A 139 10.45 -3.91 22.72
C ILE A 139 9.77 -2.72 23.37
N ASP A 140 10.20 -1.52 23.00
CA ASP A 140 9.68 -0.26 23.53
C ASP A 140 8.94 0.50 22.43
N ARG A 141 7.72 0.91 22.72
CA ARG A 141 7.03 1.90 21.89
C ARG A 141 7.49 3.31 22.27
N LYS A 142 8.38 3.90 21.48
CA LYS A 142 8.90 5.26 21.72
C LYS A 142 7.93 6.35 21.24
N SER A 143 7.09 6.07 20.24
CA SER A 143 6.10 7.02 19.72
C SER A 143 4.88 6.33 19.13
N LYS A 144 3.94 7.09 18.58
CA LYS A 144 2.76 6.52 17.91
C LYS A 144 3.12 5.59 16.75
N THR A 145 4.24 5.84 16.07
CA THR A 145 4.67 5.16 14.84
C THR A 145 6.05 4.49 14.95
N LEU A 146 6.65 4.43 16.14
CA LEU A 146 8.00 3.90 16.32
C LEU A 146 8.05 2.81 17.39
N LEU A 147 8.56 1.65 16.99
CA LEU A 147 8.93 0.54 17.85
C LEU A 147 10.45 0.41 17.85
N TYR A 148 11.02 0.33 19.05
CA TYR A 148 12.44 0.12 19.27
C TYR A 148 12.65 -1.27 19.85
N VAL A 149 13.45 -2.08 19.18
CA VAL A 149 13.78 -3.44 19.59
C VAL A 149 15.23 -3.43 20.07
N SER A 150 15.46 -3.88 21.30
CA SER A 150 16.77 -3.93 21.93
C SER A 150 17.01 -5.30 22.52
N PHE A 151 18.12 -5.92 22.15
CA PHE A 151 18.55 -7.20 22.67
C PHE A 151 20.08 -7.25 22.71
N ASN A 152 20.63 -7.99 23.68
CA ASN A 152 22.07 -8.24 23.72
C ASN A 152 22.37 -9.49 22.89
N GLN A 153 23.12 -9.34 21.80
CA GLN A 153 23.45 -10.45 20.90
C GLN A 153 24.13 -11.62 21.61
N LYS A 154 24.99 -11.36 22.61
CA LYS A 154 25.64 -12.41 23.40
C LYS A 154 24.63 -13.16 24.26
N ASP A 155 23.74 -12.43 24.92
CA ASP A 155 22.68 -13.02 25.76
C ASP A 155 21.74 -13.91 24.92
N VAL A 156 21.37 -13.48 23.72
CA VAL A 156 20.58 -14.29 22.78
C VAL A 156 21.34 -15.53 22.33
N THR A 157 22.63 -15.40 21.99
CA THR A 157 23.48 -16.51 21.55
C THR A 157 23.65 -17.57 22.65
N GLU A 158 23.78 -17.15 23.91
CA GLU A 158 24.01 -18.05 25.04
C GLU A 158 22.73 -18.76 25.52
N LYS A 159 21.57 -18.14 25.33
CA LYS A 159 20.29 -18.63 25.88
C LYS A 159 19.30 -19.16 24.85
N CYS A 160 19.56 -18.99 23.56
CA CYS A 160 18.68 -19.51 22.53
C CYS A 160 18.64 -21.05 22.55
N THR A 161 17.48 -21.62 22.22
CA THR A 161 17.29 -23.08 22.18
C THR A 161 17.62 -23.69 20.81
N VAL A 162 18.07 -22.86 19.88
CA VAL A 162 18.37 -23.18 18.48
C VAL A 162 19.74 -22.64 18.09
N THR A 163 20.14 -22.76 16.82
CA THR A 163 21.39 -22.11 16.38
C THR A 163 21.27 -20.59 16.53
N PRO A 164 22.36 -19.87 16.87
CA PRO A 164 22.32 -18.42 17.05
C PRO A 164 21.76 -17.68 15.83
N GLU A 165 22.05 -18.17 14.62
CA GLU A 165 21.52 -17.62 13.37
C GLU A 165 19.99 -17.68 13.30
N GLN A 166 19.38 -18.79 13.72
CA GLN A 166 17.92 -18.99 13.69
C GLN A 166 17.15 -18.14 14.71
N ALA A 167 17.85 -17.52 15.66
CA ALA A 167 17.28 -16.57 16.63
C ALA A 167 17.65 -15.12 16.29
N LEU A 168 18.92 -14.83 16.00
CA LEU A 168 19.41 -13.47 15.76
C LEU A 168 18.92 -12.88 14.44
N LYS A 169 18.99 -13.62 13.33
CA LYS A 169 18.58 -13.11 12.01
C LYS A 169 17.11 -12.68 11.97
N PRO A 170 16.15 -13.48 12.47
CA PRO A 170 14.76 -13.01 12.56
C PRO A 170 14.60 -11.77 13.46
N LEU A 171 15.34 -11.65 14.56
CA LEU A 171 15.30 -10.45 15.39
C LEU A 171 15.81 -9.20 14.66
N GLU A 172 16.89 -9.34 13.88
CA GLU A 172 17.44 -8.26 13.04
C GLU A 172 16.44 -7.85 11.95
N HIS A 173 15.86 -8.82 11.24
CA HIS A 173 14.83 -8.54 10.23
C HIS A 173 13.61 -7.83 10.83
N TYR A 174 13.18 -8.27 12.00
CA TYR A 174 12.08 -7.61 12.71
C TYR A 174 12.43 -6.18 13.16
N GLN A 175 13.62 -5.96 13.71
CA GLN A 175 14.09 -4.63 14.11
C GLN A 175 14.14 -3.70 12.90
N ASN A 176 14.66 -4.18 11.77
CA ASN A 176 14.71 -3.41 10.52
C ASN A 176 13.30 -3.11 9.98
N ALA A 177 12.39 -4.08 10.01
CA ALA A 177 11.00 -3.87 9.63
C ALA A 177 10.32 -2.79 10.50
N CYS A 178 10.54 -2.81 11.82
CA CYS A 178 10.03 -1.78 12.73
C CYS A 178 10.58 -0.40 12.38
N LYS A 179 11.88 -0.32 12.08
CA LYS A 179 12.54 0.93 11.68
C LYS A 179 11.94 1.46 10.37
N TYR A 180 11.89 0.65 9.32
CA TYR A 180 11.37 1.08 8.01
C TYR A 180 9.89 1.45 8.06
N ALA A 181 9.06 0.72 8.82
CA ALA A 181 7.67 1.11 9.04
C ALA A 181 7.58 2.48 9.73
N GLY A 182 8.41 2.73 10.74
CA GLY A 182 8.47 4.01 11.42
C GLY A 182 8.93 5.14 10.51
N ASP A 183 9.98 4.93 9.71
CA ASP A 183 10.52 5.89 8.76
C ASP A 183 9.46 6.26 7.69
N VAL A 184 8.76 5.27 7.13
CA VAL A 184 7.66 5.50 6.18
C VAL A 184 6.54 6.32 6.82
N LEU A 185 6.06 5.92 8.00
CA LEU A 185 4.97 6.61 8.68
C LEU A 185 5.34 8.02 9.14
N HIS A 186 6.62 8.27 9.40
CA HIS A 186 7.13 9.59 9.75
C HIS A 186 7.26 10.49 8.52
N HIS A 187 7.86 10.02 7.42
CA HIS A 187 8.19 10.86 6.27
C HIS A 187 7.06 11.01 5.25
N ALA A 188 6.20 9.99 5.07
CA ALA A 188 5.12 10.02 4.08
C ALA A 188 4.21 11.26 4.17
N PRO A 189 3.73 11.68 5.37
CA PRO A 189 2.88 12.88 5.48
C PRO A 189 3.59 14.16 5.01
N HIS A 190 4.85 14.33 5.40
CA HIS A 190 5.63 15.53 5.04
C HIS A 190 5.89 15.62 3.54
N ILE A 191 6.18 14.48 2.89
CA ILE A 191 6.37 14.43 1.43
C ILE A 191 5.03 14.73 0.73
N LYS A 192 3.93 14.16 1.21
CA LYS A 192 2.58 14.40 0.67
C LYS A 192 2.18 15.86 0.73
N ASP A 193 2.47 16.53 1.85
CA ASP A 193 2.17 17.95 2.06
C ASP A 193 3.03 18.82 1.14
N SER A 194 4.33 18.54 1.06
CA SER A 194 5.28 19.20 0.15
C SER A 194 4.81 19.11 -1.32
N ILE A 195 4.41 17.91 -1.77
CA ILE A 195 3.85 17.70 -3.12
C ILE A 195 2.56 18.49 -3.33
N SER A 196 1.69 18.54 -2.31
CA SER A 196 0.42 19.29 -2.40
C SER A 196 0.63 20.78 -2.56
N ILE A 197 1.63 21.36 -1.88
CA ILE A 197 2.04 22.76 -2.04
C ILE A 197 2.44 23.02 -3.50
N ILE A 198 3.28 22.17 -4.07
CA ILE A 198 3.78 22.34 -5.44
C ILE A 198 2.67 22.19 -6.47
N ILE A 199 1.72 21.26 -6.27
CA ILE A 199 0.54 21.15 -7.13
C ILE A 199 -0.30 22.43 -7.07
N ASN A 200 -0.45 23.05 -5.91
CA ASN A 200 -1.19 24.31 -5.76
C ASN A 200 -0.46 25.49 -6.43
N ASP A 201 0.88 25.44 -6.47
CA ASP A 201 1.73 26.44 -7.12
C ASP A 201 1.88 26.23 -8.64
N GLU A 202 1.11 25.32 -9.25
CA GLU A 202 1.10 25.05 -10.70
C GLU A 202 1.02 26.34 -11.54
N LYS A 203 0.12 27.26 -11.17
CA LYS A 203 -0.05 28.53 -11.90
C LYS A 203 1.19 29.41 -11.84
N ALA A 204 1.92 29.39 -10.72
CA ALA A 204 3.16 30.15 -10.56
C ALA A 204 4.26 29.56 -11.43
N MET A 205 4.45 28.24 -11.41
CA MET A 205 5.44 27.56 -12.25
C MET A 205 5.19 27.77 -13.74
N ARG A 206 3.93 27.67 -14.20
CA ARG A 206 3.57 27.98 -15.60
C ARG A 206 3.96 29.40 -15.99
N ARG A 207 3.75 30.38 -15.09
CA ARG A 207 4.15 31.78 -15.32
C ARG A 207 5.67 31.93 -15.38
N GLU A 208 6.43 31.20 -14.57
CA GLU A 208 7.90 31.19 -14.64
C GLU A 208 8.40 30.69 -16.00
N ILE A 209 7.80 29.64 -16.55
CA ILE A 209 8.13 29.16 -17.90
C ILE A 209 7.83 30.23 -18.95
N THR A 210 6.67 30.89 -18.88
CA THR A 210 6.32 31.95 -19.83
C THR A 210 7.27 33.15 -19.73
N LYS A 211 7.69 33.51 -18.50
CA LYS A 211 8.63 34.62 -18.26
C LYS A 211 10.05 34.32 -18.72
N ALA A 212 10.43 33.05 -18.82
CA ALA A 212 11.75 32.64 -19.29
C ALA A 212 11.99 32.90 -20.79
N ASP A 213 10.96 33.38 -21.51
CA ASP A 213 11.02 33.80 -22.92
C ASP A 213 11.72 32.76 -23.83
N LEU A 214 11.34 31.50 -23.64
CA LEU A 214 11.92 30.38 -24.37
C LEU A 214 11.44 30.42 -25.83
N PRO A 215 12.33 30.16 -26.81
CA PRO A 215 12.00 30.30 -28.22
C PRO A 215 11.01 29.23 -28.68
N GLY A 216 9.91 29.65 -29.32
CA GLY A 216 9.00 28.81 -30.10
C GLY A 216 8.70 27.44 -29.50
N GLU A 217 9.15 26.39 -30.20
CA GLU A 217 8.93 24.97 -29.84
C GLU A 217 9.48 24.61 -28.45
N LYS A 218 10.61 25.19 -28.03
CA LYS A 218 11.18 24.92 -26.69
C LYS A 218 10.28 25.43 -25.57
N GLY A 219 9.58 26.54 -25.77
CA GLY A 219 8.61 27.05 -24.80
C GLY A 219 7.39 26.13 -24.69
N VAL A 220 6.91 25.61 -25.82
CA VAL A 220 5.80 24.64 -25.86
C VAL A 220 6.19 23.34 -25.15
N ASP A 221 7.37 22.82 -25.41
CA ASP A 221 7.84 21.57 -24.79
C ASP A 221 8.14 21.72 -23.29
N ALA A 222 8.67 22.88 -22.87
CA ALA A 222 8.81 23.20 -21.45
C ALA A 222 7.46 23.18 -20.72
N MET A 223 6.43 23.78 -21.34
CA MET A 223 5.07 23.77 -20.77
C MET A 223 4.49 22.35 -20.70
N LYS A 224 4.69 21.52 -21.73
CA LYS A 224 4.29 20.10 -21.71
C LYS A 224 5.02 19.32 -20.61
N ALA A 225 6.32 19.53 -20.44
CA ALA A 225 7.12 18.87 -19.41
C ALA A 225 6.60 19.23 -18.01
N VAL A 226 6.32 20.51 -17.74
CA VAL A 226 5.69 20.95 -16.48
C VAL A 226 4.35 20.25 -16.25
N MET A 227 3.49 20.20 -17.27
CA MET A 227 2.18 19.54 -17.15
C MET A 227 2.27 18.05 -16.87
N SER A 228 3.19 17.37 -17.53
CA SER A 228 3.48 15.96 -17.29
C SER A 228 3.98 15.74 -15.86
N ASN A 229 4.95 16.54 -15.41
CA ASN A 229 5.50 16.44 -14.06
C ASN A 229 4.44 16.72 -12.99
N ILE A 230 3.52 17.68 -13.19
CA ILE A 230 2.38 17.92 -12.29
C ILE A 230 1.44 16.71 -12.23
N THR A 231 1.22 16.05 -13.36
CA THR A 231 0.43 14.81 -13.40
C THR A 231 1.13 13.70 -12.61
N ASN A 232 2.44 13.57 -12.75
CA ASN A 232 3.25 12.65 -11.95
C ASN A 232 3.18 12.97 -10.45
N LEU A 233 3.25 14.25 -10.06
CA LEU A 233 3.08 14.66 -8.65
C LEU A 233 1.70 14.27 -8.09
N LYS A 234 0.63 14.40 -8.88
CA LYS A 234 -0.71 13.95 -8.47
C LYS A 234 -0.74 12.43 -8.25
N GLN A 235 -0.08 11.66 -9.12
CA GLN A 235 0.04 10.21 -8.94
C GLN A 235 0.87 9.85 -7.70
N MET A 236 2.01 10.52 -7.49
CA MET A 236 2.85 10.33 -6.28
C MET A 236 2.02 10.50 -5.01
N LYS A 237 1.16 11.52 -4.95
CA LYS A 237 0.29 11.77 -3.79
C LYS A 237 -0.63 10.58 -3.50
N VAL A 238 -1.26 10.00 -4.53
CA VAL A 238 -2.11 8.81 -4.39
C VAL A 238 -1.29 7.60 -3.95
N ASN A 239 -0.09 7.42 -4.52
CA ASN A 239 0.80 6.32 -4.14
C ASN A 239 1.27 6.44 -2.69
N ILE A 240 1.57 7.66 -2.21
CA ILE A 240 1.94 7.92 -0.82
C ILE A 240 0.80 7.52 0.13
N ASP A 241 -0.47 7.82 -0.23
CA ASP A 241 -1.62 7.40 0.56
C ASP A 241 -1.73 5.87 0.67
N THR A 242 -1.49 5.17 -0.43
CA THR A 242 -1.41 3.72 -0.47
C THR A 242 -0.27 3.21 0.43
N ILE A 243 0.96 3.69 0.23
CA ILE A 243 2.14 3.33 1.04
C ILE A 243 1.85 3.51 2.53
N GLN A 244 1.33 4.67 2.91
CA GLN A 244 1.06 5.00 4.30
C GLN A 244 0.01 4.07 4.92
N LYS A 245 -1.08 3.77 4.19
CA LYS A 245 -2.12 2.85 4.67
C LYS A 245 -1.56 1.43 4.90
N TYR A 246 -0.74 0.94 3.97
CA TYR A 246 -0.15 -0.39 4.11
C TYR A 246 0.90 -0.43 5.22
N ALA A 247 1.78 0.57 5.31
CA ALA A 247 2.75 0.66 6.38
C ALA A 247 2.08 0.75 7.76
N ASP A 248 0.96 1.48 7.90
CA ASP A 248 0.20 1.56 9.14
C ASP A 248 -0.42 0.21 9.53
N ASN A 249 -0.99 -0.51 8.57
CA ASN A 249 -1.51 -1.87 8.80
C ASN A 249 -0.38 -2.83 9.22
N THR A 250 0.73 -2.84 8.49
CA THR A 250 1.91 -3.66 8.83
C THR A 250 2.47 -3.30 10.21
N PHE A 251 2.55 -2.02 10.54
CA PHE A 251 3.00 -1.57 11.87
C PHE A 251 2.08 -2.05 12.99
N LYS A 252 0.75 -2.04 12.78
CA LYS A 252 -0.22 -2.58 13.74
C LYS A 252 -0.06 -4.09 13.91
N GLU A 253 0.14 -4.83 12.82
CA GLU A 253 0.41 -6.28 12.87
C GLU A 253 1.71 -6.58 13.62
N LEU A 254 2.79 -5.83 13.38
CA LEU A 254 4.06 -5.94 14.10
C LEU A 254 3.89 -5.67 15.60
N LEU A 255 3.15 -4.61 15.95
CA LEU A 255 2.85 -4.26 17.32
C LEU A 255 2.04 -5.36 18.03
N GLU A 256 1.05 -5.93 17.35
CA GLU A 256 0.21 -6.98 17.91
C GLU A 256 0.96 -8.30 18.05
N ALA A 257 1.71 -8.72 17.03
CA ALA A 257 2.51 -9.94 17.07
C ALA A 257 3.59 -9.89 18.17
N SER A 258 4.17 -8.71 18.39
CA SER A 258 5.21 -8.52 19.41
C SER A 258 4.68 -8.41 20.83
N ARG A 259 3.35 -8.35 21.07
CA ARG A 259 2.73 -8.31 22.42
C ARG A 259 3.28 -9.37 23.37
N ASN A 260 3.62 -10.56 22.87
CA ASN A 260 4.17 -11.64 23.68
C ASN A 260 5.54 -11.32 24.30
N PHE A 261 6.31 -10.41 23.71
CA PHE A 261 7.56 -9.90 24.30
C PHE A 261 7.31 -8.78 25.33
N PHE A 262 6.15 -8.10 25.29
CA PHE A 262 5.80 -7.09 26.29
C PHE A 262 5.29 -7.71 27.61
N ALA A 263 4.81 -8.96 27.58
CA ALA A 263 4.20 -9.62 28.72
C ALA A 263 5.19 -10.15 29.78
N SER A 264 6.50 -10.07 29.54
CA SER A 264 7.53 -10.58 30.47
C SER A 264 8.06 -9.54 31.46
N ASN A 265 7.50 -8.32 31.50
CA ASN A 265 7.96 -7.21 32.34
C ASN A 265 6.85 -6.57 33.23
N CYS A 266 5.80 -7.30 33.58
CA CYS A 266 4.85 -6.90 34.62
C CYS A 266 4.90 -7.87 35.81
#